data_AF-A0A897NYP7-F1
#
_entry.id   AF-A0A897NYP7-F1
#
_cell.length_a   1.000
_cell.length_b   1.000
_cell.length_c   1.000
_cell.angle_alpha   90.00
_cell.angle_beta   90.00
_cell.angle_gamma   90.00
#
_symmetry.space_group_name_H-M   'P 1'
#
loop_
_entity.id
_entity.type
_entity.pdbx_description
1 polymer ?
#
loop_
_entity_poly.entity_id
_entity_poly.type
_entity_poly.pdbx_seq_one_letter_code
_entity_poly.pdbx_strand_id
1 'polypeptide(L)'
;MGSPEPSADDINSEFEALETATAGQPLFRGTHHYEHATVERTYYTQGSVLNVETAYIDAGAEVTTVTESWLLADGHLRHTGEPLARFCRTHHFEDPATDIRFCLEGERTAHDSPDVDVQSTFQPARTVTVEDGAALRYEGSHAAGDARVERAFFVSDGNDCIRVRTTYFWAEERLGSLEQKRELLEGDEFVAVTGEPVEAFCRRTHLLDPEADVRYCARLGTGDAGLPADTSH
;
A
#
# COMPACT_ATOMS: atom_id res chain seq x y z
N MET A 1 -32.18 -6.28 -4.35
CA MET A 1 -31.36 -7.48 -4.62
C MET A 1 -29.96 -6.95 -4.82
N GLY A 2 -29.01 -7.30 -3.96
CA GLY A 2 -27.63 -6.81 -4.08
C GLY A 2 -26.99 -7.40 -5.33
N SER A 3 -26.18 -6.61 -6.04
CA SER A 3 -25.35 -7.12 -7.13
C SER A 3 -24.43 -8.22 -6.56
N PRO A 4 -24.25 -9.33 -7.28
CA PRO A 4 -23.32 -10.38 -6.86
C PRO A 4 -21.92 -9.80 -6.71
N GLU A 5 -21.15 -10.30 -5.74
CA GLU A 5 -19.74 -9.92 -5.57
C GLU A 5 -18.97 -10.24 -6.87
N PRO A 6 -18.10 -9.33 -7.36
CA PRO A 6 -17.33 -9.57 -8.56
C PRO A 6 -16.38 -10.74 -8.34
N SER A 7 -16.52 -11.79 -9.14
CA SER A 7 -15.56 -12.89 -9.18
C SER A 7 -14.48 -12.59 -10.23
N ALA A 8 -13.28 -13.14 -10.06
CA ALA A 8 -12.17 -12.93 -11.00
C ALA A 8 -12.52 -13.37 -12.44
N ASP A 9 -13.42 -14.35 -12.60
CA ASP A 9 -13.86 -14.86 -13.90
C ASP A 9 -14.79 -13.89 -14.64
N ASP A 10 -15.43 -12.96 -13.93
CA ASP A 10 -16.33 -11.96 -14.51
C ASP A 10 -15.61 -10.67 -14.94
N ILE A 11 -14.32 -10.54 -14.59
CA ILE A 11 -13.54 -9.33 -14.80
C ILE A 11 -12.73 -9.45 -16.08
N ASN A 12 -13.00 -8.59 -17.06
CA ASN A 12 -12.19 -8.52 -18.26
C ASN A 12 -10.86 -7.83 -17.93
N SER A 13 -9.76 -8.58 -18.06
CA SER A 13 -8.43 -8.11 -17.69
C SER A 13 -7.49 -8.16 -18.89
N GLU A 14 -6.85 -7.03 -19.19
CA GLU A 14 -5.92 -6.89 -20.32
C GLU A 14 -4.57 -6.38 -19.81
N PHE A 15 -3.48 -6.86 -20.40
CA PHE A 15 -2.12 -6.41 -20.08
C PHE A 15 -1.29 -6.33 -21.35
N GLU A 16 -0.71 -5.17 -21.62
CA GLU A 16 0.10 -4.91 -22.80
C GLU A 16 1.52 -4.42 -22.44
N ALA A 17 2.48 -4.84 -23.24
CA ALA A 17 3.84 -4.31 -23.24
C ALA A 17 3.98 -3.26 -24.35
N LEU A 18 4.47 -2.09 -23.99
CA LEU A 18 4.65 -0.97 -24.91
C LEU A 18 6.07 -1.04 -25.50
N GLU A 19 6.21 -1.79 -26.61
CA GLU A 19 7.48 -2.21 -27.22
C GLU A 19 8.45 -1.08 -27.64
N THR A 20 8.01 0.19 -27.58
CA THR A 20 8.77 1.36 -28.02
C THR A 20 9.06 2.39 -26.91
N ALA A 21 8.75 2.04 -25.66
CA ALA A 21 8.86 2.96 -24.54
C ALA A 21 10.31 3.31 -24.20
N THR A 22 10.57 4.60 -23.97
CA THR A 22 11.86 5.13 -23.48
C THR A 22 11.81 5.41 -21.97
N ALA A 23 12.94 5.72 -21.35
CA ALA A 23 13.00 6.02 -19.91
C ALA A 23 12.03 7.16 -19.54
N GLY A 24 11.25 6.96 -18.47
CA GLY A 24 10.19 7.87 -18.03
C GLY A 24 8.86 7.72 -18.77
N GLN A 25 8.77 6.85 -19.78
CA GLN A 25 7.51 6.53 -20.45
C GLN A 25 6.92 5.21 -19.91
N PRO A 26 5.58 5.04 -20.02
CA PRO A 26 4.92 3.77 -19.75
C PRO A 26 5.56 2.62 -20.52
N LEU A 27 6.05 1.62 -19.79
CA LEU A 27 6.58 0.36 -20.32
C LEU A 27 5.47 -0.68 -20.47
N PHE A 28 4.53 -0.71 -19.53
CA PHE A 28 3.40 -1.63 -19.55
C PHE A 28 2.13 -0.91 -19.14
N ARG A 29 1.00 -1.42 -19.62
CA ARG A 29 -0.33 -1.01 -19.17
C ARG A 29 -1.16 -2.23 -18.88
N GLY A 30 -1.98 -2.14 -17.85
CA GLY A 30 -2.97 -3.15 -17.54
C GLY A 30 -4.32 -2.50 -17.27
N THR A 31 -5.40 -3.20 -17.57
CA THR A 31 -6.74 -2.75 -17.27
C THR A 31 -7.59 -3.89 -16.74
N HIS A 32 -8.32 -3.65 -15.65
CA HIS A 32 -9.44 -4.49 -15.24
C HIS A 32 -10.73 -3.74 -15.52
N HIS A 33 -11.71 -4.43 -16.06
CA HIS A 33 -13.02 -3.86 -16.35
C HIS A 33 -14.13 -4.81 -15.90
N TYR A 34 -15.08 -4.26 -15.17
CA TYR A 34 -16.28 -4.96 -14.71
C TYR A 34 -17.44 -3.96 -14.61
N GLU A 35 -18.49 -4.20 -15.39
CA GLU A 35 -19.64 -3.31 -15.51
C GLU A 35 -19.25 -1.84 -15.80
N HIS A 36 -19.34 -0.97 -14.80
CA HIS A 36 -19.04 0.46 -14.86
C HIS A 36 -17.73 0.82 -14.15
N ALA A 37 -17.13 -0.15 -13.44
CA ALA A 37 -15.84 -0.02 -12.78
C ALA A 37 -14.69 -0.37 -13.74
N THR A 38 -13.68 0.48 -13.76
CA THR A 38 -12.45 0.30 -14.52
C THR A 38 -11.25 0.60 -13.63
N VAL A 39 -10.23 -0.24 -13.68
CA VAL A 39 -8.95 -0.05 -12.99
C VAL A 39 -7.88 0.01 -14.06
N GLU A 40 -7.16 1.12 -14.15
CA GLU A 40 -6.08 1.31 -15.12
C GLU A 40 -4.75 1.33 -14.39
N ARG A 41 -3.81 0.47 -14.79
CA ARG A 41 -2.45 0.42 -14.25
C ARG A 41 -1.44 0.83 -15.29
N THR A 42 -0.56 1.75 -14.92
CA THR A 42 0.54 2.21 -15.76
C THR A 42 1.86 1.96 -15.06
N TYR A 43 2.73 1.19 -15.72
CA TYR A 43 4.05 0.82 -15.23
C TYR A 43 5.11 1.62 -16.00
N TYR A 44 5.96 2.37 -15.32
CA TYR A 44 7.03 3.14 -15.97
C TYR A 44 8.29 3.15 -15.12
N THR A 45 9.45 3.34 -15.74
CA THR A 45 10.72 3.43 -15.02
C THR A 45 11.27 4.83 -15.01
N GLN A 46 11.82 5.22 -13.86
CA GLN A 46 12.57 6.46 -13.70
C GLN A 46 13.90 6.14 -13.03
N GLY A 47 14.97 6.10 -13.82
CA GLY A 47 16.28 5.64 -13.34
C GLY A 47 16.22 4.16 -12.94
N SER A 48 16.59 3.87 -11.69
CA SER A 48 16.59 2.51 -11.10
C SER A 48 15.31 2.18 -10.33
N VAL A 49 14.20 2.86 -10.62
CA VAL A 49 12.92 2.67 -9.94
C VAL A 49 11.84 2.34 -10.98
N LEU A 50 11.06 1.30 -10.72
CA LEU A 50 9.77 1.04 -11.33
C LEU A 50 8.70 1.75 -10.52
N ASN A 51 7.87 2.56 -11.17
CA ASN A 51 6.66 3.12 -10.59
C ASN A 51 5.45 2.49 -11.24
N VAL A 52 4.41 2.28 -10.45
CA VAL A 52 3.11 1.76 -10.88
C VAL A 52 2.05 2.74 -10.40
N GLU A 53 1.36 3.37 -11.33
CA GLU A 53 0.20 4.21 -11.05
C GLU A 53 -1.05 3.39 -11.35
N THR A 54 -1.92 3.24 -10.34
CA THR A 54 -3.21 2.55 -10.46
C THR A 54 -4.33 3.57 -10.30
N ALA A 55 -5.04 3.88 -11.38
CA ALA A 55 -6.22 4.72 -11.39
C ALA A 55 -7.48 3.85 -11.24
N TYR A 56 -8.33 4.20 -10.29
CA TYR A 56 -9.62 3.56 -10.04
C TYR A 56 -10.70 4.47 -10.60
N ILE A 57 -11.53 3.96 -11.50
CA ILE A 57 -12.52 4.74 -12.27
C ILE A 57 -13.88 4.06 -12.11
N ASP A 58 -14.90 4.84 -11.75
CA ASP A 58 -16.27 4.36 -11.64
C ASP A 58 -17.22 5.21 -12.48
N ALA A 59 -18.02 4.56 -13.32
CA ALA A 59 -18.92 5.20 -14.29
C ALA A 59 -18.25 6.32 -15.13
N GLY A 60 -16.95 6.20 -15.40
CA GLY A 60 -16.15 7.15 -16.17
C GLY A 60 -15.60 8.35 -15.38
N ALA A 61 -15.77 8.39 -14.06
CA ALA A 61 -15.13 9.35 -13.17
C ALA A 61 -13.99 8.69 -12.39
N GLU A 62 -12.81 9.31 -12.35
CA GLU A 62 -11.70 8.85 -11.51
C GLU A 62 -12.10 8.99 -10.03
N VAL A 63 -12.11 7.86 -9.32
CA VAL A 63 -12.32 7.76 -7.88
C VAL A 63 -11.05 8.18 -7.14
N THR A 64 -9.90 7.61 -7.54
CA THR A 64 -8.58 7.94 -6.98
C THR A 64 -7.46 7.35 -7.84
N THR A 65 -6.22 7.80 -7.59
CA THR A 65 -5.00 7.22 -8.15
C THR A 65 -4.02 6.87 -7.03
N VAL A 66 -3.51 5.64 -7.02
CA VAL A 66 -2.51 5.14 -6.08
C VAL A 66 -1.19 4.91 -6.80
N THR A 67 -0.07 5.32 -6.19
CA THR A 67 1.28 5.11 -6.73
C THR A 67 2.08 4.18 -5.84
N GLU A 68 2.68 3.16 -6.45
CA GLU A 68 3.58 2.21 -5.81
C GLU A 68 4.94 2.20 -6.53
N SER A 69 6.00 1.83 -5.82
CA SER A 69 7.36 1.86 -6.37
C SER A 69 8.21 0.66 -5.93
N TRP A 70 9.00 0.13 -6.87
CA TRP A 70 9.96 -0.95 -6.67
C TRP A 70 11.34 -0.58 -7.21
N LEU A 71 12.38 -1.11 -6.61
CA LEU A 71 13.75 -0.90 -7.06
C LEU A 71 14.14 -1.89 -8.15
N LEU A 72 14.92 -1.40 -9.11
CA LEU A 72 15.45 -2.19 -10.21
C LEU A 72 16.97 -2.30 -10.14
N ALA A 73 17.47 -3.48 -10.49
CA ALA A 73 18.88 -3.74 -10.78
C ALA A 73 18.95 -4.50 -12.11
N ASP A 74 19.64 -3.93 -13.09
CA ASP A 74 19.84 -4.53 -14.43
C ASP A 74 18.54 -5.06 -15.08
N GLY A 75 17.45 -4.28 -15.01
CA GLY A 75 16.16 -4.64 -15.61
C GLY A 75 15.36 -5.72 -14.86
N HIS A 76 15.79 -6.08 -13.65
CA HIS A 76 15.09 -7.00 -12.76
C HIS A 76 14.65 -6.27 -11.50
N LEU A 77 13.59 -6.75 -10.86
CA LEU A 77 13.28 -6.34 -9.50
C LEU A 77 14.45 -6.66 -8.61
N ARG A 78 14.99 -5.64 -7.96
CA ARG A 78 16.16 -5.76 -7.09
C ARG A 78 15.92 -6.74 -5.94
N HIS A 79 14.68 -6.83 -5.44
CA HIS A 79 14.33 -7.60 -4.25
C HIS A 79 14.08 -9.08 -4.52
N THR A 80 13.57 -9.43 -5.71
CA THR A 80 13.20 -10.82 -6.05
C THR A 80 14.09 -11.42 -7.13
N GLY A 81 14.93 -10.59 -7.77
CA GLY A 81 15.61 -10.94 -9.01
C GLY A 81 14.64 -11.21 -10.17
N GLU A 82 13.35 -10.93 -10.00
CA GLU A 82 12.35 -11.26 -11.01
C GLU A 82 12.47 -10.31 -12.20
N PRO A 83 12.43 -10.81 -13.44
CA PRO A 83 12.44 -9.95 -14.62
C PRO A 83 11.28 -8.96 -14.58
N LEU A 84 11.56 -7.69 -14.90
CA LEU A 84 10.58 -6.60 -14.80
C LEU A 84 9.24 -6.93 -15.48
N ALA A 85 9.27 -7.43 -16.71
CA ALA A 85 8.07 -7.77 -17.47
C ALA A 85 7.23 -8.87 -16.80
N ARG A 86 7.90 -9.85 -16.16
CA ARG A 86 7.22 -10.93 -15.45
C ARG A 86 6.56 -10.39 -14.18
N PHE A 87 7.29 -9.59 -13.39
CA PHE A 87 6.75 -8.95 -12.20
C PHE A 87 5.53 -8.09 -12.52
N CYS A 88 5.63 -7.16 -13.48
CA CYS A 88 4.52 -6.25 -13.81
C CYS A 88 3.27 -7.02 -14.22
N ARG A 89 3.44 -8.10 -14.98
CA ARG A 89 2.34 -8.98 -15.38
C ARG A 89 1.74 -9.71 -14.19
N THR A 90 2.54 -10.31 -13.32
CA THR A 90 2.05 -11.01 -12.12
C THR A 90 1.30 -10.04 -11.20
N HIS A 91 1.90 -8.88 -10.91
CA HIS A 91 1.30 -7.81 -10.11
C HIS A 91 -0.05 -7.34 -10.67
N HIS A 92 -0.17 -7.22 -12.00
CA HIS A 92 -1.43 -6.84 -12.61
C HIS A 92 -2.54 -7.88 -12.35
N PHE A 93 -2.22 -9.18 -12.40
CA PHE A 93 -3.22 -10.25 -12.27
C PHE A 93 -3.33 -10.83 -10.85
N GLU A 94 -2.72 -10.22 -9.84
CA GLU A 94 -2.64 -10.80 -8.49
C GLU A 94 -4.02 -10.94 -7.83
N ASP A 95 -4.82 -9.87 -7.81
CA ASP A 95 -6.20 -9.93 -7.30
C ASP A 95 -7.14 -8.91 -7.98
N PRO A 96 -7.58 -9.18 -9.23
CA PRO A 96 -8.47 -8.29 -9.98
C PRO A 96 -9.82 -8.04 -9.27
N ALA A 97 -10.30 -9.02 -8.51
CA ALA A 97 -11.58 -8.93 -7.81
C ALA A 97 -11.54 -7.91 -6.67
N THR A 98 -10.43 -7.84 -5.94
CA THR A 98 -10.24 -6.81 -4.92
C THR A 98 -10.11 -5.42 -5.53
N ASP A 99 -9.45 -5.27 -6.68
CA ASP A 99 -9.34 -3.97 -7.35
C ASP A 99 -10.70 -3.45 -7.84
N ILE A 100 -11.48 -4.30 -8.50
CA ILE A 100 -12.82 -3.95 -8.96
C ILE A 100 -13.73 -3.66 -7.78
N ARG A 101 -13.62 -4.43 -6.69
CA ARG A 101 -14.38 -4.16 -5.47
C ARG A 101 -14.05 -2.78 -4.91
N PHE A 102 -12.77 -2.38 -4.92
CA PHE A 102 -12.36 -1.05 -4.51
C PHE A 102 -13.01 0.05 -5.37
N CYS A 103 -13.11 -0.14 -6.70
CA CYS A 103 -13.86 0.78 -7.57
C CYS A 103 -15.36 0.83 -7.23
N LEU A 104 -16.02 -0.32 -7.08
CA LEU A 104 -17.47 -0.41 -6.88
C LEU A 104 -17.91 0.04 -5.47
N GLU A 105 -17.08 -0.22 -4.46
CA GLU A 105 -17.27 0.32 -3.11
C GLU A 105 -17.07 1.85 -3.09
N GLY A 106 -16.59 2.43 -4.20
CA GLY A 106 -16.53 3.87 -4.46
C GLY A 106 -17.87 4.60 -4.23
N GLU A 107 -19.04 3.95 -4.34
CA GLU A 107 -20.33 4.55 -3.96
C GLU A 107 -20.72 4.40 -2.49
N ARG A 108 -19.98 3.62 -1.68
CA ARG A 108 -20.10 3.66 -0.21
C ARG A 108 -19.25 4.76 0.44
N THR A 109 -18.58 5.59 -0.35
CA THR A 109 -17.72 6.67 0.16
C THR A 109 -18.38 8.06 0.21
N ALA A 110 -19.65 8.19 -0.19
CA ALA A 110 -20.38 9.46 -0.01
C ALA A 110 -20.89 9.70 1.44
N HIS A 111 -20.68 8.76 2.37
CA HIS A 111 -21.08 8.96 3.77
C HIS A 111 -20.08 8.54 4.86
N ASP A 112 -18.88 8.06 4.52
CA ASP A 112 -17.86 7.68 5.51
C ASP A 112 -16.46 8.23 5.21
N SER A 113 -16.35 9.42 4.60
CA SER A 113 -15.37 10.34 5.16
C SER A 113 -15.98 10.78 6.47
N PRO A 114 -15.39 10.42 7.63
CA PRO A 114 -15.66 11.24 8.80
C PRO A 114 -15.33 12.66 8.34
N ASP A 115 -16.28 13.58 8.43
CA ASP A 115 -16.04 15.04 8.37
C ASP A 115 -15.20 15.42 9.61
N VAL A 116 -14.07 14.74 9.81
CA VAL A 116 -13.29 14.70 11.03
C VAL A 116 -11.84 14.80 10.60
N ASP A 117 -11.26 15.95 10.90
CA ASP A 117 -9.86 16.25 10.64
C ASP A 117 -8.96 15.16 11.25
N VAL A 118 -8.28 14.40 10.40
CA VAL A 118 -7.31 13.39 10.85
C VAL A 118 -6.07 14.09 11.39
N GLN A 119 -5.85 13.96 12.69
CA GLN A 119 -4.64 14.46 13.33
C GLN A 119 -3.53 13.43 13.18
N SER A 120 -2.46 13.81 12.47
CA SER A 120 -1.28 12.97 12.27
C SER A 120 -0.08 13.49 13.04
N THR A 121 0.65 12.60 13.70
CA THR A 121 1.89 12.92 14.41
C THR A 121 3.01 11.99 13.96
N PHE A 122 4.22 12.51 13.80
CA PHE A 122 5.40 11.69 13.55
C PHE A 122 6.60 12.29 14.26
N GLN A 123 7.23 11.51 15.12
CA GLN A 123 8.31 11.99 15.97
C GLN A 123 9.37 10.90 16.22
N PRO A 124 10.59 11.27 16.63
CA PRO A 124 11.53 10.34 17.21
C PRO A 124 10.93 9.64 18.44
N ALA A 125 11.23 8.35 18.59
CA ALA A 125 10.76 7.57 19.71
C ALA A 125 11.28 8.13 21.04
N ARG A 126 10.39 8.31 22.01
CA ARG A 126 10.73 8.86 23.33
C ARG A 126 11.37 7.82 24.26
N THR A 127 11.17 6.55 23.95
CA THR A 127 11.69 5.42 24.71
C THR A 127 12.57 4.56 23.82
N VAL A 128 13.71 4.13 24.37
CA VAL A 128 14.60 3.21 23.68
C VAL A 128 14.12 1.78 23.98
N THR A 129 13.45 1.19 23.01
CA THR A 129 13.00 -0.21 23.03
C THR A 129 13.76 -0.97 21.96
N VAL A 130 14.39 -2.09 22.30
CA VAL A 130 15.08 -2.96 21.33
C VAL A 130 14.36 -4.29 21.28
N GLU A 131 13.97 -4.69 20.08
CA GLU A 131 13.25 -5.93 19.79
C GLU A 131 13.97 -6.60 18.61
N ASP A 132 14.39 -7.86 18.78
CA ASP A 132 15.02 -8.68 17.72
C ASP A 132 16.19 -7.99 17.00
N GLY A 133 17.02 -7.24 17.74
CA GLY A 133 18.18 -6.54 17.19
C GLY A 133 17.86 -5.25 16.44
N ALA A 134 16.62 -4.76 16.52
CA ALA A 134 16.19 -3.48 15.98
C ALA A 134 15.69 -2.55 17.10
N ALA A 135 16.19 -1.32 17.12
CA ALA A 135 15.82 -0.30 18.09
C ALA A 135 14.65 0.53 17.56
N LEU A 136 13.63 0.77 18.37
CA LEU A 136 12.58 1.73 18.08
C LEU A 136 13.20 3.12 17.90
N ARG A 137 13.09 3.70 16.71
CA ARG A 137 13.66 5.02 16.37
C ARG A 137 12.61 6.09 16.17
N TYR A 138 11.48 5.74 15.57
CA TYR A 138 10.40 6.67 15.29
C TYR A 138 9.06 6.06 15.66
N GLU A 139 8.12 6.93 15.98
CA GLU A 139 6.73 6.59 16.24
C GLU A 139 5.83 7.66 15.63
N GLY A 140 4.64 7.24 15.25
CA GLY A 140 3.64 8.16 14.74
C GLY A 140 2.23 7.67 15.03
N SER A 141 1.27 8.56 14.93
CA SER A 141 -0.13 8.21 15.07
C SER A 141 -1.03 9.01 14.15
N HIS A 142 -2.14 8.39 13.77
CA HIS A 142 -3.28 9.05 13.14
C HIS A 142 -4.47 8.91 14.08
N ALA A 143 -5.21 9.98 14.30
CA ALA A 143 -6.41 9.94 15.13
C ALA A 143 -7.52 10.81 14.54
N ALA A 144 -8.74 10.31 14.58
CA ALA A 144 -9.95 11.04 14.24
C ALA A 144 -11.14 10.41 14.97
N GLY A 145 -11.84 11.21 15.78
CA GLY A 145 -12.91 10.72 16.65
C GLY A 145 -12.41 9.60 17.58
N ASP A 146 -13.08 8.46 17.54
CA ASP A 146 -12.71 7.26 18.32
C ASP A 146 -11.61 6.41 17.64
N ALA A 147 -11.32 6.62 16.36
CA ALA A 147 -10.29 5.86 15.67
C ALA A 147 -8.89 6.40 16.00
N ARG A 148 -7.97 5.50 16.37
CA ARG A 148 -6.54 5.79 16.50
C ARG A 148 -5.69 4.68 15.91
N VAL A 149 -4.70 5.06 15.13
CA VAL A 149 -3.67 4.17 14.58
C VAL A 149 -2.32 4.62 15.10
N GLU A 150 -1.50 3.70 15.56
CA GLU A 150 -0.14 3.95 16.03
C GLU A 150 0.85 3.14 15.21
N ARG A 151 1.89 3.77 14.68
CA ARG A 151 3.00 3.10 13.98
C ARG A 151 4.29 3.26 14.75
N ALA A 152 5.00 2.15 14.91
CA ALA A 152 6.31 2.07 15.54
C ALA A 152 7.36 1.58 14.51
N PHE A 153 8.44 2.34 14.35
CA PHE A 153 9.50 2.07 13.37
C PHE A 153 10.78 1.62 14.08
N PHE A 154 11.09 0.34 13.97
CA PHE A 154 12.28 -0.28 14.54
C PHE A 154 13.39 -0.35 13.49
N VAL A 155 14.56 0.22 13.78
CA VAL A 155 15.72 0.29 12.88
C VAL A 155 16.87 -0.49 13.51
N SER A 156 17.46 -1.43 12.76
CA SER A 156 18.64 -2.17 13.22
C SER A 156 19.92 -1.35 13.04
N ASP A 157 20.79 -1.37 14.05
CA ASP A 157 22.11 -0.71 14.01
C ASP A 157 23.16 -1.51 13.23
N GLY A 158 22.89 -2.79 12.94
CA GLY A 158 23.83 -3.69 12.28
C GLY A 158 23.30 -4.35 11.01
N ASN A 159 21.98 -4.43 10.84
CA ASN A 159 21.35 -5.13 9.72
C ASN A 159 20.48 -4.21 8.86
N ASP A 160 20.66 -2.89 8.94
CA ASP A 160 20.17 -1.98 7.89
C ASP A 160 18.67 -2.14 7.55
N CYS A 161 17.87 -2.64 8.49
CA CYS A 161 16.49 -3.07 8.25
C CYS A 161 15.52 -2.24 9.08
N ILE A 162 14.31 -2.06 8.53
CA ILE A 162 13.22 -1.34 9.22
C ILE A 162 12.02 -2.27 9.35
N ARG A 163 11.64 -2.56 10.59
CA ARG A 163 10.37 -3.23 10.91
C ARG A 163 9.34 -2.19 11.33
N VAL A 164 8.15 -2.27 10.77
CA VAL A 164 7.03 -1.37 11.10
C VAL A 164 5.95 -2.16 11.80
N ARG A 165 5.56 -1.72 12.99
CA ARG A 165 4.42 -2.28 13.73
C ARG A 165 3.31 -1.25 13.73
N THR A 166 2.16 -1.61 13.18
CA THR A 166 0.95 -0.79 13.17
C THR A 166 -0.04 -1.35 14.19
N THR A 167 -0.54 -0.52 15.09
CA THR A 167 -1.52 -0.90 16.12
C THR A 167 -2.77 -0.08 15.94
N TYR A 168 -3.93 -0.74 15.94
CA TYR A 168 -5.22 -0.13 15.67
C TYR A 168 -6.05 -0.06 16.95
N PHE A 169 -6.75 1.05 17.14
CA PHE A 169 -7.59 1.33 18.30
C PHE A 169 -8.94 1.92 17.87
N TRP A 170 -9.97 1.58 18.64
CA TRP A 170 -11.27 2.24 18.63
C TRP A 170 -11.64 2.64 20.05
N ALA A 171 -11.93 3.93 20.26
CA ALA A 171 -11.90 4.58 21.57
C ALA A 171 -10.59 4.22 22.30
N GLU A 172 -10.68 3.60 23.47
CA GLU A 172 -9.51 3.12 24.24
C GLU A 172 -9.25 1.61 24.08
N GLU A 173 -10.03 0.93 23.24
CA GLU A 173 -9.89 -0.50 23.02
C GLU A 173 -8.91 -0.79 21.89
N ARG A 174 -7.95 -1.68 22.14
CA ARG A 174 -7.01 -2.16 21.13
C ARG A 174 -7.70 -3.19 20.25
N LEU A 175 -7.87 -2.85 18.98
CA LEU A 175 -8.48 -3.73 17.96
C LEU A 175 -7.50 -4.81 17.48
N GLY A 176 -6.20 -4.52 17.51
CA GLY A 176 -5.16 -5.46 17.09
C GLY A 176 -3.87 -4.76 16.68
N SER A 177 -2.92 -5.53 16.17
CA SER A 177 -1.70 -5.00 15.56
C SER A 177 -1.30 -5.83 14.35
N LEU A 178 -0.91 -5.14 13.28
CA LEU A 178 -0.29 -5.71 12.10
C LEU A 178 1.21 -5.43 12.15
N GLU A 179 2.03 -6.47 12.14
CA GLU A 179 3.47 -6.33 11.97
C GLU A 179 3.83 -6.45 10.50
N GLN A 180 4.22 -5.33 9.89
CA GLN A 180 4.70 -5.29 8.52
C GLN A 180 6.23 -5.40 8.55
N LYS A 181 6.71 -6.61 8.28
CA LYS A 181 8.12 -6.85 8.01
C LYS A 181 8.40 -6.41 6.58
N ARG A 182 9.07 -5.28 6.38
CA ARG A 182 9.65 -4.96 5.08
C ARG A 182 10.99 -5.71 4.98
N GLU A 183 10.95 -6.97 4.54
CA GLU A 183 12.15 -7.67 4.06
C GLU A 183 12.61 -7.02 2.75
N LEU A 184 13.34 -5.91 2.85
CA LEU A 184 14.00 -5.24 1.73
C LEU A 184 15.53 -5.38 1.84
N LEU A 185 16.04 -6.54 2.26
CA LEU A 185 17.48 -6.85 2.23
C LEU A 185 17.73 -8.32 1.84
N GLU A 186 18.66 -8.51 0.91
CA GLU A 186 19.47 -9.73 0.83
C GLU A 186 20.95 -9.28 0.81
N GLY A 187 21.74 -9.69 1.80
CA GLY A 187 23.19 -9.40 1.85
C GLY A 187 23.67 -8.26 2.77
N ASP A 188 22.93 -7.92 3.83
CA ASP A 188 23.37 -6.98 4.89
C ASP A 188 23.73 -5.54 4.44
N GLU A 189 23.13 -5.01 3.37
CA GLU A 189 23.30 -3.59 2.99
C GLU A 189 21.96 -2.88 2.71
N PHE A 190 21.69 -1.82 3.49
CA PHE A 190 20.57 -0.90 3.30
C PHE A 190 20.70 -0.25 1.94
N VAL A 191 19.66 -0.40 1.13
CA VAL A 191 19.47 0.57 0.06
C VAL A 191 18.08 1.14 0.10
N ALA A 192 17.94 2.22 0.86
CA ALA A 192 17.13 3.35 0.39
C ALA A 192 17.69 3.81 -0.97
N VAL A 193 17.39 3.10 -2.06
CA VAL A 193 17.57 3.64 -3.42
C VAL A 193 16.42 4.62 -3.69
N THR A 194 16.39 5.68 -2.91
CA THR A 194 15.87 6.98 -3.33
C THR A 194 16.90 8.08 -3.02
N GLY A 195 18.02 7.75 -2.35
CA GLY A 195 18.94 8.74 -1.80
C GLY A 195 18.36 9.47 -0.58
N GLU A 196 17.25 8.98 0.00
CA GLU A 196 16.57 9.64 1.12
C GLU A 196 16.99 9.07 2.50
N PRO A 197 17.12 9.90 3.54
CA PRO A 197 17.42 9.44 4.91
C PRO A 197 16.34 8.54 5.51
N VAL A 198 16.71 7.66 6.44
CA VAL A 198 15.80 6.74 7.17
C VAL A 198 14.57 7.47 7.75
N GLU A 199 14.77 8.67 8.32
CA GLU A 199 13.65 9.47 8.83
C GLU A 199 12.64 9.83 7.74
N ALA A 200 13.11 10.25 6.55
CA ALA A 200 12.26 10.66 5.44
C ALA A 200 11.41 9.47 4.95
N PHE A 201 12.01 8.29 4.85
CA PHE A 201 11.30 7.05 4.53
C PHE A 201 10.23 6.71 5.57
N CYS A 202 10.57 6.73 6.86
CA CYS A 202 9.61 6.43 7.93
C CYS A 202 8.46 7.45 7.94
N ARG A 203 8.77 8.73 7.77
CA ARG A 203 7.78 9.82 7.70
C ARG A 203 6.85 9.67 6.51
N ARG A 204 7.38 9.40 5.31
CA ARG A 204 6.59 9.17 4.10
C ARG A 204 5.71 7.93 4.22
N THR A 205 6.26 6.84 4.74
CA THR A 205 5.50 5.60 4.98
C THR A 205 4.38 5.83 6.00
N HIS A 206 4.63 6.62 7.04
CA HIS A 206 3.60 6.98 8.01
C HIS A 206 2.49 7.82 7.38
N LEU A 207 2.85 8.88 6.64
CA LEU A 207 1.91 9.88 6.12
C LEU A 207 1.30 9.52 4.75
N LEU A 208 1.43 8.28 4.29
CA LEU A 208 0.99 7.87 2.94
C LEU A 208 -0.52 8.07 2.74
N ASP A 209 -1.34 7.55 3.65
CA ASP A 209 -2.80 7.74 3.66
C ASP A 209 -3.38 7.63 5.08
N PRO A 210 -3.33 8.73 5.86
CA PRO A 210 -3.89 8.78 7.22
C PRO A 210 -5.41 8.53 7.28
N GLU A 211 -6.14 8.86 6.22
CA GLU A 211 -7.60 8.71 6.19
C GLU A 211 -7.99 7.24 6.00
N ALA A 212 -7.28 6.50 5.14
CA ALA A 212 -7.50 5.06 4.99
C ALA A 212 -7.23 4.31 6.30
N ASP A 213 -6.21 4.70 7.06
CA ASP A 213 -5.91 4.15 8.39
C ASP A 213 -7.09 4.35 9.36
N VAL A 214 -7.63 5.57 9.42
CA VAL A 214 -8.77 5.92 10.26
C VAL A 214 -10.04 5.18 9.84
N ARG A 215 -10.32 5.12 8.53
CA ARG A 215 -11.45 4.34 7.97
C ARG A 215 -11.33 2.85 8.31
N TYR A 216 -10.12 2.29 8.26
CA TYR A 216 -9.88 0.91 8.66
C TYR A 216 -10.20 0.66 10.15
N CYS A 217 -9.75 1.55 11.04
CA CYS A 217 -10.12 1.51 12.45
C CYS A 217 -11.63 1.59 12.69
N ALA A 218 -12.33 2.50 11.99
CA ALA A 218 -13.77 2.67 12.12
C ALA A 218 -14.56 1.44 11.68
N ARG A 219 -14.16 0.80 10.58
CA ARG A 219 -14.76 -0.47 10.12
C ARG A 219 -14.60 -1.58 11.17
N LEU A 220 -13.38 -1.74 11.71
CA LEU A 220 -13.12 -2.73 12.75
C LEU A 220 -13.88 -2.46 14.06
N GLY A 221 -13.93 -1.20 14.49
CA GLY A 221 -14.55 -0.79 15.76
C GLY A 221 -16.08 -0.83 15.78
N THR A 222 -16.73 -0.61 14.62
CA THR A 222 -18.19 -0.65 14.49
C THR A 222 -18.75 -2.07 14.25
N GLY A 223 -17.87 -3.08 14.15
CA GLY A 223 -18.26 -4.47 13.93
C GLY A 223 -18.59 -4.81 12.48
N ASP A 224 -18.30 -3.92 11.53
CA ASP A 224 -18.38 -4.20 10.09
C ASP A 224 -17.10 -4.93 9.65
N ALA A 225 -16.90 -6.13 10.21
CA ALA A 225 -15.80 -7.02 9.89
C ALA A 225 -16.10 -7.77 8.59
N GLY A 226 -16.04 -7.08 7.45
CA GLY A 226 -15.73 -7.74 6.19
C GLY A 226 -14.44 -8.54 6.39
N LEU A 227 -14.44 -9.81 5.97
CA LEU A 227 -13.38 -10.76 6.27
C LEU A 227 -11.99 -10.17 5.94
N PRO A 228 -10.96 -10.41 6.78
CA PRO A 228 -9.59 -10.11 6.40
C PRO A 228 -9.26 -10.88 5.12
N ALA A 229 -8.56 -10.25 4.17
CA ALA A 229 -8.02 -10.94 3.00
C ALA A 229 -7.21 -12.15 3.50
N ASP A 230 -7.74 -13.34 3.21
CA ASP A 230 -7.21 -14.61 3.69
C ASP A 230 -5.85 -14.85 3.03
N THR A 231 -4.78 -14.77 3.81
CA THR A 231 -3.46 -15.25 3.39
C THR A 231 -3.41 -16.77 3.56
N SER A 232 -3.81 -17.54 2.54
CA SER A 232 -3.56 -18.99 2.35
C SER A 232 -4.03 -19.35 0.92
N HIS A 233 -3.23 -19.88 -0.02
CA HIS A 233 -2.20 -20.92 0.03
C HIS A 233 -1.25 -20.81 -1.16
#